data_AF-A0A9X3J0X5-F1
#
_entry.id   AF-A0A9X3J0X5-F1
#
_cell.length_a   1.000
_cell.length_b   1.000
_cell.length_c   1.000
_cell.angle_alpha   90.00
_cell.angle_beta   90.00
_cell.angle_gamma   90.00
#
_symmetry.space_group_name_H-M   'P 1'
#
loop_
_entity.id
_entity.type
_entity.pdbx_description
1 polymer ?
#
loop_
_entity_poly.entity_id
_entity_poly.type
_entity_poly.pdbx_seq_one_letter_code
_entity_poly.pdbx_strand_id
1 'polypeptide(L)'
;MCMGGCTSMSEPLLGRPGNNPMCHHRALELDREGLRERIEPVRAAPGQPFDHGLFRLILEHKDPELRARHGPLQIDEPRRSRVDEPRGPGSPLE
;
A
#
# COMPACT_ATOMS: atom_id res chain seq x y z
N MET A 1 18.11 10.22 5.79
CA MET A 1 16.79 10.57 5.23
C MET A 1 16.53 9.68 4.03
N CYS A 2 15.57 8.75 4.11
CA CYS A 2 15.17 7.97 2.93
C CYS A 2 14.38 8.91 2.01
N MET A 3 14.95 9.27 0.86
CA MET A 3 14.36 10.22 -0.09
C MET A 3 13.17 9.62 -0.89
N GLY A 4 12.47 8.62 -0.35
CA GLY A 4 11.21 8.07 -0.89
C GLY A 4 11.26 7.50 -2.31
N GLY A 5 12.44 7.39 -2.93
CA GLY A 5 12.63 7.20 -4.37
C GLY A 5 12.35 5.81 -4.94
N CYS A 6 11.75 4.90 -4.19
CA CYS A 6 11.46 3.54 -4.65
C CYS A 6 10.20 3.50 -5.55
N THR A 7 10.09 4.41 -6.51
CA THR A 7 8.96 4.48 -7.46
C THR A 7 8.82 3.18 -8.24
N SER A 8 9.93 2.55 -8.63
CA SER A 8 9.93 1.25 -9.33
C SER A 8 9.23 0.13 -8.58
N MET A 9 9.19 0.19 -7.24
CA MET A 9 8.49 -0.78 -6.39
C MET A 9 7.10 -0.28 -5.96
N SER A 10 6.97 1.02 -5.69
CA SER A 10 5.72 1.60 -5.17
C SER A 10 4.65 1.67 -6.26
N GLU A 11 5.04 1.95 -7.50
CA GLU A 11 4.11 2.20 -8.59
C GLU A 11 3.39 0.93 -9.07
N PRO A 12 4.06 -0.23 -9.24
CA PRO A 12 3.36 -1.48 -9.56
C PRO A 12 2.41 -1.97 -8.45
N LEU A 13 2.68 -1.60 -7.20
CA LEU A 13 1.91 -2.08 -6.04
C LEU A 13 0.78 -1.12 -5.64
N LEU A 14 1.05 0.19 -5.68
CA LEU A 14 0.18 1.25 -5.15
C LEU A 14 -0.28 2.25 -6.21
N GLY A 15 0.21 2.18 -7.45
CA GLY A 15 -0.07 3.16 -8.51
C GLY A 15 0.46 4.57 -8.25
N ARG A 16 1.31 4.79 -7.23
CA ARG A 16 2.03 6.07 -6.97
C ARG A 16 3.52 5.89 -6.82
N PRO A 17 4.29 6.96 -7.09
CA PRO A 17 5.62 7.11 -6.52
C PRO A 17 5.57 7.25 -4.99
N GLY A 18 6.61 6.74 -4.33
CA GLY A 18 6.82 6.91 -2.89
C GLY A 18 5.93 6.05 -1.99
N ASN A 19 6.21 6.12 -0.68
CA ASN A 19 5.55 5.32 0.36
C ASN A 19 5.58 3.81 0.07
N ASN A 20 6.70 3.31 -0.45
CA ASN A 20 6.91 1.89 -0.69
C ASN A 20 6.74 1.10 0.62
N PRO A 21 5.77 0.18 0.75
CA PRO A 21 5.60 -0.64 1.94
C PRO A 21 6.74 -1.65 2.13
N MET A 22 7.56 -1.89 1.09
CA MET A 22 8.76 -2.71 1.18
C MET A 22 9.98 -1.93 1.71
N CYS A 23 9.85 -0.64 2.00
CA CYS A 23 10.95 0.15 2.54
C CYS A 23 11.26 -0.27 3.98
N HIS A 24 12.45 -0.85 4.21
CA HIS A 24 12.85 -1.30 5.53
C HIS A 24 12.88 -0.17 6.57
N HIS A 25 13.36 1.02 6.19
CA HIS A 25 13.34 2.18 7.08
C HIS A 25 11.91 2.55 7.49
N ARG A 26 10.95 2.60 6.54
CA ARG A 26 9.53 2.85 6.85
C ARG A 26 8.98 1.81 7.82
N ALA A 27 9.26 0.54 7.58
CA ALA A 27 8.80 -0.54 8.45
C ALA A 27 9.34 -0.37 9.88
N LEU A 28 10.61 0.02 10.06
CA LEU A 28 11.19 0.29 11.38
C LEU A 28 10.57 1.52 12.05
N GLU A 29 10.29 2.60 11.32
CA GLU A 29 9.63 3.78 11.90
C GLU A 29 8.20 3.45 12.37
N LEU A 30 7.42 2.72 11.56
CA LEU A 30 6.10 2.24 11.96
C LEU A 30 6.16 1.29 13.17
N ASP A 31 7.16 0.40 13.20
CA ASP A 31 7.36 -0.52 14.32
C ASP A 31 7.60 0.23 15.64
N ARG A 32 8.39 1.31 15.61
CA ARG A 32 8.64 2.19 16.76
C ARG A 32 7.37 2.89 17.26
N GLU A 33 6.41 3.13 16.37
CA GLU A 33 5.09 3.67 16.70
C GLU A 33 4.07 2.59 17.12
N GLY A 34 4.46 1.31 17.15
CA GLY A 34 3.56 0.20 17.45
C GLY A 34 2.57 -0.10 16.32
N LEU A 35 2.91 0.31 15.10
CA LEU A 35 2.10 0.16 13.90
C LEU A 35 2.73 -0.86 12.94
N ARG A 36 1.92 -1.37 12.03
CA ARG A 36 2.39 -2.17 10.90
C ARG A 36 1.56 -1.91 9.66
N GLU A 37 2.16 -2.18 8.51
CA GLU A 37 1.48 -2.20 7.23
C GLU A 37 1.19 -3.62 6.78
N ARG A 38 0.00 -3.83 6.24
CA ARG A 38 -0.44 -5.08 5.62
C ARG A 38 -0.81 -4.82 4.18
N ILE A 39 -0.15 -5.52 3.26
CA ILE A 39 -0.52 -5.55 1.85
C ILE A 39 -1.60 -6.62 1.69
N GLU A 40 -2.74 -6.25 1.12
CA GLU A 40 -3.83 -7.18 0.86
C GLU A 40 -4.16 -7.23 -0.64
N PRO A 41 -4.09 -8.42 -1.28
CA PRO A 41 -4.54 -8.60 -2.66
C PRO A 41 -6.05 -8.39 -2.75
N VAL A 42 -6.48 -7.53 -3.68
CA VAL A 42 -7.90 -7.20 -3.91
C VAL A 42 -8.41 -7.79 -5.22
N ARG A 43 -7.58 -7.81 -6.27
CA ARG A 43 -7.92 -8.40 -7.58
C ARG A 43 -6.71 -9.09 -8.16
N ALA A 44 -6.89 -10.31 -8.66
CA ALA A 44 -5.84 -11.01 -9.39
C ALA A 44 -5.50 -10.28 -10.70
N ALA A 45 -4.29 -10.51 -11.21
CA ALA A 45 -3.89 -10.01 -12.51
C ALA A 45 -4.76 -10.64 -13.63
N PRO A 46 -5.14 -9.90 -14.69
CA PRO A 46 -5.96 -10.41 -15.79
C PRO A 46 -5.40 -11.56 -16.64
N GLY A 47 -4.13 -11.95 -16.45
CA GLY A 47 -3.41 -12.94 -17.23
C GLY A 47 -2.78 -12.41 -18.54
N GLN A 48 -2.58 -11.10 -18.67
CA GLN A 48 -1.99 -10.48 -19.86
C GLN A 48 -0.50 -10.19 -19.66
N PRO A 49 0.33 -10.16 -20.73
CA PRO A 49 1.72 -9.76 -20.60
C PRO A 49 1.86 -8.38 -19.94
N PHE A 50 2.79 -8.27 -18.98
CA PHE A 50 3.06 -7.05 -18.19
C PHE A 50 1.90 -6.58 -17.31
N ASP A 51 0.96 -7.46 -16.99
CA ASP A 51 -0.10 -7.16 -16.05
C ASP A 51 0.36 -7.24 -14.58
N HIS A 52 -0.52 -6.81 -13.68
CA HIS A 52 -0.34 -6.91 -12.24
C HIS A 52 -1.70 -7.05 -11.57
N GLY A 53 -1.70 -7.66 -10.39
CA GLY A 53 -2.86 -7.66 -9.51
C GLY A 53 -3.07 -6.30 -8.87
N LEU A 54 -4.25 -6.09 -8.29
CA LEU A 54 -4.55 -4.90 -7.51
C LEU A 54 -4.41 -5.22 -6.03
N PHE A 55 -3.77 -4.31 -5.30
CA PHE A 55 -3.50 -4.45 -3.87
C PHE A 55 -3.96 -3.21 -3.13
N ARG A 56 -4.43 -3.40 -1.90
CA ARG A 56 -4.65 -2.31 -0.94
C ARG A 56 -3.61 -2.38 0.17
N LEU A 57 -3.26 -1.23 0.71
CA LEU A 57 -2.33 -1.11 1.82
C LEU A 57 -3.08 -0.67 3.07
N ILE A 58 -2.95 -1.45 4.13
CA ILE A 58 -3.68 -1.24 5.38
C ILE A 58 -2.67 -0.93 6.48
N LEU A 59 -2.79 0.26 7.07
CA LEU A 59 -2.08 0.63 8.28
C LEU A 59 -2.92 0.22 9.49
N GLU A 60 -2.35 -0.58 10.38
CA GLU A 60 -3.05 -1.12 11.55
C GLU A 60 -2.11 -1.24 12.74
N HIS A 61 -2.66 -1.37 13.94
CA HIS A 61 -1.86 -1.65 15.13
C HIS A 61 -1.12 -2.98 14.97
N LYS A 62 0.16 -2.98 15.40
CA LYS A 62 0.97 -4.20 15.50
C LYS A 62 0.43 -5.12 16.59
N ASP A 63 0.01 -4.52 17.71
CA ASP A 63 -0.64 -5.22 18.82
C ASP A 63 -2.00 -5.80 18.37
N PRO A 64 -2.23 -7.13 18.53
CA PRO A 64 -3.47 -7.76 18.08
C PRO A 64 -4.72 -7.27 18.81
N GLU A 65 -4.64 -6.95 20.10
CA GLU A 65 -5.79 -6.49 20.90
C GLU A 65 -6.20 -5.07 20.49
N LEU A 66 -5.21 -4.19 20.31
CA LEU A 66 -5.45 -2.84 19.80
C LEU A 66 -6.00 -2.88 18.37
N ARG A 67 -5.49 -3.77 17.52
CA ARG A 67 -6.02 -3.94 16.16
C ARG A 67 -7.47 -4.41 16.16
N ALA A 68 -7.82 -5.36 17.03
CA ALA A 68 -9.20 -5.83 17.15
C ALA A 68 -10.14 -4.73 17.66
N ARG A 69 -9.66 -3.87 18.56
CA ARG A 69 -10.44 -2.77 19.15
C ARG A 69 -10.64 -1.58 18.21
N HIS A 70 -9.57 -1.13 17.56
CA HIS A 70 -9.56 0.11 16.77
C HIS A 70 -9.75 -0.12 15.27
N GLY A 71 -9.52 -1.35 14.79
CA GLY A 71 -9.54 -1.65 13.36
C GLY A 71 -8.37 -1.01 12.61
N PRO A 72 -8.47 -0.89 11.28
CA PRO A 72 -7.46 -0.24 10.46
C PRO A 72 -7.47 1.29 10.68
N LEU A 73 -6.28 1.87 10.81
CA LEU A 73 -6.09 3.32 10.97
C LEU A 73 -6.14 4.05 9.63
N GLN A 74 -5.67 3.41 8.57
CA GLN A 74 -5.72 3.92 7.21
C GLN A 74 -5.84 2.75 6.23
N ILE A 75 -6.68 2.93 5.21
CA ILE A 75 -6.79 2.02 4.07
C ILE A 75 -6.50 2.83 2.82
N ASP A 76 -5.40 2.50 2.14
CA ASP A 76 -5.11 2.99 0.80
C ASP A 76 -5.64 1.94 -0.18
N GLU A 77 -6.77 2.25 -0.82
CA GLU A 77 -7.39 1.38 -1.83
C GLU A 77 -6.53 1.27 -3.11
N PRO A 78 -6.71 0.19 -3.90
CA PRO A 78 -5.94 0.00 -5.11
C PRO A 78 -6.22 1.13 -6.10
N ARG A 79 -5.17 1.54 -6.80
CA ARG A 79 -5.29 2.53 -7.86
C ARG A 79 -5.56 1.86 -9.19
N ARG A 80 -6.40 2.52 -10.00
CA ARG A 80 -6.43 2.28 -11.45
C ARG A 80 -5.10 2.75 -12.06
N SER A 81 -4.81 2.33 -13.29
CA SER A 81 -3.55 2.64 -13.97
C SER A 81 -3.23 4.14 -13.87
N ARG A 82 -1.94 4.49 -13.77
CA ARG A 82 -1.49 5.89 -13.85
C ARG A 82 -1.90 6.58 -15.16
N VAL A 83 -2.19 5.78 -16.20
CA VAL A 83 -2.76 6.26 -17.47
C VAL A 83 -4.15 6.86 -17.25
N ASP A 84 -4.93 6.28 -16.34
CA ASP A 84 -6.29 6.71 -16.01
C ASP A 84 -6.28 7.77 -14.88
N GLU A 85 -5.46 7.55 -13.84
CA GLU A 85 -5.35 8.43 -12.66
C GLU A 85 -3.88 8.79 -12.36
N PRO A 86 -3.36 9.92 -12.87
CA PRO A 86 -1.93 10.23 -12.75
C PRO A 86 -1.46 10.56 -11.32
N ARG A 87 -2.36 10.98 -10.40
CA ARG A 87 -2.09 11.35 -8.99
C ARG A 87 -3.32 11.09 -8.10
N GLY A 88 -3.13 10.99 -6.77
CA GLY A 88 -4.23 10.84 -5.78
C GLY A 88 -4.11 9.58 -4.89
N PRO A 89 -5.06 9.32 -3.97
CA PRO A 89 -5.07 8.11 -3.14
C PRO A 89 -5.60 6.86 -3.87
N GLY A 90 -6.31 7.01 -5.00
CA GLY A 90 -7.02 5.92 -5.66
C GLY A 90 -8.53 6.02 -5.46
N SER A 91 -9.27 5.19 -6.18
CA SER A 91 -10.73 5.10 -6.13
C SER A 91 -11.11 3.67 -5.74
N PRO A 92 -12.18 3.46 -4.93
CA PRO A 92 -12.70 2.12 -4.66
C PRO A 92 -12.96 1.35 -5.95
N LEU A 93 -12.69 0.05 -5.94
CA LEU A 93 -13.03 -0.80 -7.09
C LEU A 93 -14.55 -0.95 -7.17
N GLU A 94 -15.11 -0.58 -8.32
CA GLU A 94 -16.45 -1.00 -8.75
C GLU A 94 -16.50 -2.51 -9.01
#